data_AF-A0A963D2V5-F1
#
_entry.id   AF-A0A963D2V5-F1
#
_cell.length_a   1.000
_cell.length_b   1.000
_cell.length_c   1.000
_cell.angle_alpha   90.00
_cell.angle_beta   90.00
_cell.angle_gamma   90.00
#
_symmetry.space_group_name_H-M   'P 1'
#
loop_
_entity.id
_entity.type
_entity.pdbx_description
1 polymer ?
#
loop_
_entity_poly.entity_id
_entity_poly.type
_entity_poly.pdbx_seq_one_letter_code
_entity_poly.pdbx_strand_id
1 'polypeptide(L)' 'HKRIHLFHEMRHAREGWLAASNEVIAMHIDMASRRSAPFPPDVQRRVDALKDAHAALPRPEALGRIIGLRKVPAK' A
#
# COMPACT_ATOMS: atom_id res chain seq x y z
N HIS A 1 3.68 16.22 0.68
CA HIS A 1 2.50 15.34 0.47
C HIS A 1 1.87 14.99 1.83
N LYS A 2 0.63 14.47 1.88
CA LYS A 2 -0.05 14.10 3.15
C LYS A 2 -0.64 12.69 3.19
N ARG A 3 -0.52 11.95 2.10
CA ARG A 3 -1.05 10.59 1.92
C ARG A 3 0.05 9.71 1.36
N ILE A 4 0.00 8.43 1.68
CA ILE A 4 0.85 7.38 1.11
C ILE A 4 -0.06 6.27 0.63
N HIS A 5 0.17 5.80 -0.60
CA HIS A 5 -0.46 4.61 -1.15
C HIS A 5 0.53 3.45 -0.99
N LEU A 6 0.16 2.46 -0.19
CA LEU A 6 1.00 1.33 0.17
C LEU A 6 0.41 0.04 -0.42
N PHE A 7 1.30 -0.87 -0.75
CA PHE A 7 0.96 -2.26 -1.05
C PHE A 7 1.86 -3.17 -0.22
N HIS A 8 1.27 -4.11 0.49
CA HIS A 8 1.96 -5.07 1.34
C HIS A 8 1.72 -6.49 0.85
N GLU A 9 2.74 -7.32 0.97
CA GLU A 9 2.67 -8.75 0.79
C GLU A 9 3.04 -9.44 2.10
N MET A 10 2.18 -10.35 2.56
CA MET A 10 2.51 -11.29 3.62
C MET A 10 2.92 -12.59 2.96
N ARG A 11 4.17 -13.01 3.18
CA ARG A 11 4.71 -14.26 2.64
C ARG A 11 4.94 -15.27 3.75
N HIS A 12 4.66 -16.53 3.47
CA HIS A 12 4.95 -17.61 4.41
C HIS A 12 6.46 -17.67 4.70
N ALA A 13 6.83 -17.63 5.97
CA ALA A 13 8.22 -17.37 6.38
C ALA A 13 9.23 -18.42 5.92
N ARG A 14 8.79 -19.68 5.74
CA ARG A 14 9.68 -20.79 5.34
C ARG A 14 9.63 -21.10 3.84
N GLU A 15 8.44 -21.09 3.26
CA GLU A 15 8.22 -21.56 1.88
C GLU A 15 8.05 -20.41 0.88
N GLY A 16 7.93 -19.16 1.34
CA GLY A 16 7.95 -17.96 0.50
C GLY A 16 6.68 -17.70 -0.31
N TRP A 17 5.67 -18.58 -0.27
CA TRP A 17 4.41 -18.36 -0.96
C TRP A 17 3.64 -17.15 -0.40
N LEU A 18 2.90 -16.47 -1.28
CA LEU A 18 2.12 -15.29 -0.94
C LEU A 18 0.86 -15.71 -0.18
N ALA A 19 0.77 -15.34 1.10
CA ALA A 19 -0.34 -15.67 1.98
C ALA A 19 -1.48 -14.64 1.87
N ALA A 20 -1.12 -13.36 1.78
CA ALA A 20 -2.08 -12.28 1.67
C ALA A 20 -1.44 -11.05 1.01
N SER A 21 -2.26 -10.23 0.37
CA SER A 21 -1.90 -8.90 -0.12
C SER A 21 -2.81 -7.84 0.50
N ASN A 22 -2.27 -6.65 0.77
CA ASN A 22 -3.03 -5.53 1.28
C ASN A 22 -2.67 -4.24 0.54
N GLU A 23 -3.64 -3.62 -0.12
CA GLU A 23 -3.55 -2.28 -0.69
C GLU A 23 -4.24 -1.29 0.26
N VAL A 24 -3.55 -0.20 0.62
CA VAL A 24 -4.08 0.75 1.61
C VAL A 24 -3.58 2.18 1.35
N ILE A 25 -4.46 3.15 1.54
CA ILE A 25 -4.09 4.57 1.56
C ILE A 25 -4.07 5.05 3.01
N ALA A 26 -2.89 5.45 3.48
CA ALA A 26 -2.70 6.08 4.78
C ALA A 26 -2.61 7.61 4.64
N MET A 27 -3.02 8.34 5.68
CA MET A 27 -3.01 9.79 5.71
C MET A 27 -2.41 10.32 7.01
N HIS A 28 -1.56 11.34 6.92
CA HIS A 28 -1.06 12.03 8.10
C HIS A 28 -2.12 12.94 8.69
N ILE A 29 -2.34 12.81 10.00
CA ILE A 29 -3.24 13.65 10.79
C ILE A 29 -2.39 14.48 11.76
N ASP A 30 -2.57 15.79 11.69
CA ASP A 30 -2.10 16.67 12.76
C ASP A 30 -3.00 16.46 13.98
N MET A 31 -2.38 16.09 15.10
CA MET A 31 -3.08 15.74 16.33
C MET A 31 -3.64 16.95 17.06
N ALA A 32 -3.10 18.16 16.84
CA ALA A 32 -3.63 19.38 17.43
C ALA A 32 -4.94 19.79 16.75
N SER A 33 -4.94 19.89 15.42
CA SER A 33 -6.15 20.25 14.67
C SER A 33 -7.11 19.09 14.40
N ARG A 34 -6.65 17.83 14.60
CA ARG A 34 -7.33 16.59 14.22
C ARG A 34 -7.75 16.56 12.76
N ARG A 35 -6.98 17.20 11.89
CA ARG A 35 -7.20 17.26 10.43
C ARG A 35 -5.99 16.74 9.68
N SER A 36 -6.21 16.43 8.40
CA SER A 36 -5.11 16.04 7.52
C SER A 36 -4.10 17.17 7.36
N ALA A 37 -2.82 16.88 7.50
CA ALA A 37 -1.74 17.85 7.36
C ALA A 37 -0.61 17.28 6.50
N PRO A 38 0.24 18.12 5.87
CA PRO A 38 1.47 17.66 5.24
C PRO A 38 2.35 16.89 6.22
N PHE A 39 3.11 15.89 5.74
CA PHE A 39 4.13 15.24 6.55
C PHE A 39 5.15 16.27 7.06
N PRO A 40 5.66 16.12 8.30
CA PRO A 40 6.83 16.86 8.76
C PRO A 40 8.03 16.68 7.79
N PRO A 41 8.91 17.68 7.63
CA PRO A 41 9.96 17.65 6.60
C PRO A 41 10.92 16.46 6.67
N ASP A 42 11.23 15.98 7.86
CA ASP A 42 12.06 14.79 8.08
C ASP A 42 11.33 13.50 7.67
N VAL A 43 10.04 13.38 7.96
CA VAL A 43 9.21 12.25 7.54
C VAL A 43 9.02 12.25 6.02
N GLN A 44 8.75 13.41 5.42
CA GLN A 44 8.61 13.54 3.97
C GLN A 44 9.87 13.04 3.24
N ARG A 45 11.07 13.44 3.71
CA ARG A 45 12.35 12.95 3.15
C ARG A 45 12.48 11.42 3.21
N ARG A 46 12.04 10.79 4.31
CA ARG A 46 12.08 9.32 4.45
C ARG A 46 11.09 8.62 3.52
N VAL A 47 9.90 9.18 3.36
CA VAL A 47 8.88 8.67 2.43
C VAL A 47 9.37 8.76 0.99
N ASP A 48 10.00 9.87 0.61
CA ASP A 48 10.53 10.06 -0.74
C ASP A 48 11.68 9.07 -1.02
N ALA A 49 12.60 8.89 -0.07
CA ALA A 49 13.67 7.89 -0.19
C ALA A 49 13.13 6.46 -0.34
N LEU A 50 12.07 6.09 0.41
CA LEU A 50 11.43 4.79 0.29
C LEU A 50 10.76 4.59 -1.07
N LYS A 51 10.10 5.64 -1.58
CA LYS A 51 9.48 5.62 -2.90
C LYS A 51 10.52 5.44 -4.00
N ASP A 52 11.63 6.15 -3.93
CA ASP A 52 12.71 6.08 -4.92
C ASP A 52 13.37 4.69 -4.92
N ALA A 53 13.63 4.12 -3.73
CA ALA A 53 14.14 2.76 -3.61
C ALA A 53 13.21 1.70 -4.23
N HIS A 54 11.89 1.93 -4.21
CA HIS A 54 10.90 1.04 -4.80
C HIS A 54 10.54 1.36 -6.26
N ALA A 55 11.11 2.41 -6.86
CA ALA A 55 10.74 2.87 -8.20
C ALA A 55 11.00 1.82 -9.30
N ALA A 56 11.98 0.93 -9.08
CA ALA A 56 12.34 -0.14 -10.01
C ALA A 56 11.56 -1.45 -9.78
N LEU A 57 10.75 -1.55 -8.72
CA LEU A 57 9.99 -2.77 -8.46
C LEU A 57 8.84 -2.93 -9.47
N PRO A 58 8.52 -4.18 -9.87
CA PRO A 58 7.35 -4.43 -10.69
C PRO A 58 6.08 -4.03 -9.94
N ARG A 59 5.06 -3.60 -10.68
CA ARG A 59 3.75 -3.36 -10.09
C ARG A 59 3.16 -4.69 -9.60
N PRO A 60 2.63 -4.76 -8.38
CA PRO A 60 1.99 -5.97 -7.88
C PRO A 60 0.76 -6.35 -8.71
N GLU A 61 0.57 -7.64 -8.97
CA GLU A 61 -0.55 -8.15 -9.78
C GLU A 61 -1.91 -7.84 -9.14
N ALA A 62 -2.01 -7.90 -7.82
CA ALA A 62 -3.28 -7.68 -7.11
C ALA A 62 -3.61 -6.19 -6.83
N LEU A 63 -2.79 -5.25 -7.33
CA LEU A 63 -3.04 -3.82 -7.19
C LEU A 63 -4.36 -3.42 -7.88
N GLY A 64 -5.21 -2.67 -7.19
CA GLY A 64 -6.49 -2.18 -7.72
C GLY A 64 -7.55 -3.27 -7.89
N ARG A 65 -7.41 -4.43 -7.25
CA ARG A 65 -8.32 -5.57 -7.44
C ARG A 65 -9.74 -5.23 -7.01
N ILE A 66 -10.70 -5.50 -7.90
CA ILE A 66 -12.13 -5.31 -7.64
C ILE A 66 -12.74 -6.63 -7.13
N ILE A 67 -13.54 -6.56 -6.07
CA ILE A 67 -14.27 -7.71 -5.53
C ILE A 67 -15.42 -8.06 -6.47
N GLY A 68 -15.53 -9.34 -6.82
CA GLY A 68 -16.64 -9.86 -7.63
C GLY A 68 -16.77 -11.38 -7.50
N LEU A 69 -17.99 -11.87 -7.68
CA LEU A 69 -18.26 -13.31 -7.75
C LEU A 69 -17.92 -13.83 -9.15
N ARG A 70 -17.20 -14.96 -9.21
CA ARG A 70 -16.96 -15.65 -10.48
C ARG A 70 -18.29 -16.23 -10.96
N LYS A 71 -18.72 -15.87 -12.18
CA LYS A 71 -19.84 -16.56 -12.83
C LYS A 71 -19.41 -17.99 -13.14
N VAL A 72 -19.95 -18.96 -12.41
CA VAL A 72 -19.83 -20.37 -12.78
C VAL A 72 -20.90 -20.62 -13.85
N PRO A 73 -20.55 -21.07 -15.06
CA PRO A 73 -21.56 -21.40 -16.07
C PRO A 73 -22.47 -22.51 -15.52
N ALA A 74 -23.78 -22.36 -15.74
CA ALA A 74 -24.74 -23.41 -15.41
C ALA A 74 -24.42 -24.68 -16.21
N LYS A 75 -24.61 -25.84 -15.58
CA LYS A 75 -24.41 -27.16 -16.20
C LYS A 75 -25.30 -27.37 -17.42
#